data_AF-A0A1Q4UQF7-F1
#
_entry.id   AF-A0A1Q4UQF7-F1
#
_cell.length_a   1.000
_cell.length_b   1.000
_cell.length_c   1.000
_cell.angle_alpha   90.00
_cell.angle_beta   90.00
_cell.angle_gamma   90.00
#
_symmetry.space_group_name_H-M   'P 1'
#
loop_
_entity.id
_entity.type
_entity.pdbx_description
1 polymer ?
#
loop_
_entity_poly.entity_id
_entity_poly.type
_entity_poly.pdbx_seq_one_letter_code
_entity_poly.pdbx_strand_id
1 'polypeptide(L)'
;MKKDASYYEDRIRKKTKKQFDELISSPSFPGLSKVPYEVLEETYPETTFHRISVCLDEADAMISALVNDTPDSSGKYIVSVIRPVPHLRKRMLVTEFYTREEIIKRLERIANEDFGDDLGEWQSWISAFKADPPMETR
;
A
#
# COMPACT_ATOMS: atom_id res chain seq x y z
N MET A 1 20.25 0.76 -11.16
CA MET A 1 19.65 2.11 -11.15
C MET A 1 18.75 2.18 -9.91
N LYS A 2 18.91 3.17 -9.04
CA LYS A 2 18.07 3.27 -7.82
C LYS A 2 16.68 3.72 -8.25
N LYS A 3 15.64 2.99 -7.86
CA LYS A 3 14.24 3.35 -8.12
C LYS A 3 13.84 4.43 -7.12
N ASP A 4 13.44 5.59 -7.60
CA ASP A 4 12.96 6.71 -6.80
C ASP A 4 11.42 6.73 -6.75
N ALA A 5 10.83 7.72 -6.05
CA ALA A 5 9.38 7.83 -5.94
C ALA A 5 8.73 7.97 -7.32
N SER A 6 9.33 8.77 -8.22
CA SER A 6 8.82 9.01 -9.57
C SER A 6 8.67 7.72 -10.39
N TYR A 7 9.61 6.78 -10.25
CA TYR A 7 9.52 5.47 -10.88
C TYR A 7 8.28 4.69 -10.43
N TYR A 8 8.00 4.66 -9.13
CA TYR A 8 6.85 3.93 -8.59
C TYR A 8 5.53 4.67 -8.86
N GLU A 9 5.52 6.00 -8.85
CA GLU A 9 4.34 6.78 -9.21
C GLU A 9 3.91 6.55 -10.66
N ASP A 10 4.85 6.50 -11.60
CA ASP A 10 4.55 6.20 -13.01
C ASP A 10 3.93 4.81 -13.16
N ARG A 11 4.44 3.81 -12.44
CA ARG A 11 3.85 2.46 -12.43
C ARG A 11 2.43 2.45 -11.89
N ILE A 12 2.18 3.13 -10.76
CA ILE A 12 0.85 3.26 -10.17
C ILE A 12 -0.11 3.90 -11.18
N ARG A 13 0.27 5.02 -11.81
CA ARG A 13 -0.55 5.72 -12.81
C ARG A 13 -0.86 4.83 -14.02
N LYS A 14 0.12 4.05 -14.49
CA LYS A 14 -0.08 3.10 -15.60
C LYS A 14 -1.06 1.99 -15.21
N LYS A 15 -0.91 1.44 -14.00
CA LYS A 15 -1.75 0.34 -13.52
C LYS A 15 -3.20 0.79 -13.27
N THR A 16 -3.40 1.92 -12.61
CA THR A 16 -4.75 2.46 -12.35
C THR A 16 -5.46 2.85 -13.63
N LYS A 17 -4.74 3.46 -14.59
CA LYS A 17 -5.27 3.70 -15.94
C LYS A 17 -5.71 2.40 -16.62
N LYS A 18 -4.88 1.35 -16.57
CA LYS A 18 -5.23 0.05 -17.16
C LYS A 18 -6.49 -0.54 -16.50
N GLN A 19 -6.59 -0.47 -15.18
CA GLN A 19 -7.77 -0.92 -14.43
C GLN A 19 -9.04 -0.14 -14.83
N PHE A 20 -8.92 1.17 -15.03
CA PHE A 20 -10.01 1.99 -15.54
C PHE A 20 -10.43 1.60 -16.96
N ASP A 21 -9.47 1.42 -17.87
CA ASP A 21 -9.70 1.03 -19.25
C ASP A 21 -10.36 -0.37 -19.34
N GLU A 22 -9.94 -1.33 -18.52
CA GLU A 22 -10.54 -2.66 -18.38
C GLU A 22 -11.98 -2.60 -17.84
N LEU A 23 -12.24 -1.71 -16.90
CA LEU A 23 -13.58 -1.51 -16.33
C LEU A 23 -14.58 -1.01 -17.37
N ILE A 24 -14.20 0.01 -18.15
CA ILE A 24 -15.10 0.64 -19.15
C ILE A 24 -15.23 -0.17 -20.45
N SER A 25 -14.27 -1.05 -20.75
CA SER A 25 -14.29 -1.91 -21.93
C SER A 25 -15.09 -3.21 -21.74
N SER A 26 -15.55 -3.48 -20.52
CA SER A 26 -16.36 -4.66 -20.23
C SER A 26 -17.66 -4.68 -21.05
N PRO A 27 -18.01 -5.79 -21.72
CA PRO A 27 -19.27 -5.91 -22.48
C PRO A 27 -20.52 -5.73 -21.61
N SER A 28 -20.39 -6.00 -20.30
CA SER A 28 -21.45 -5.82 -19.31
C SER A 28 -21.42 -4.45 -18.64
N PHE A 29 -20.57 -3.52 -19.10
CA PHE A 29 -20.40 -2.21 -18.49
C PHE A 29 -21.72 -1.43 -18.51
N PRO A 30 -22.32 -1.16 -17.34
CA PRO A 30 -23.65 -0.57 -17.28
C PRO A 30 -23.63 0.97 -17.48
N GLY A 31 -22.44 1.55 -17.71
CA GLY A 31 -22.17 2.99 -17.70
C GLY A 31 -21.55 3.46 -16.39
N LEU A 32 -20.75 4.53 -16.41
CA LEU A 32 -20.03 5.05 -15.23
C LEU A 32 -20.97 5.35 -14.06
N SER A 33 -22.19 5.85 -14.33
CA SER A 33 -23.19 6.19 -13.31
C SER A 33 -23.77 4.99 -12.55
N LYS A 34 -23.46 3.77 -12.98
CA LYS A 34 -23.94 2.51 -12.36
C LYS A 34 -22.79 1.69 -11.76
N VAL A 35 -21.54 2.16 -11.87
CA VAL A 35 -20.40 1.58 -11.16
C VAL A 35 -20.43 2.09 -9.71
N PRO A 36 -20.27 1.22 -8.71
CA PRO A 36 -20.11 1.65 -7.32
C PRO A 36 -18.96 2.66 -7.21
N TYR A 37 -19.19 3.74 -6.47
CA TYR A 37 -18.23 4.84 -6.35
C TYR A 37 -16.89 4.34 -5.78
N GLU A 38 -16.91 3.38 -4.87
CA GLU A 38 -15.73 2.75 -4.27
C GLU A 38 -14.87 2.02 -5.30
N VAL A 39 -15.50 1.38 -6.28
CA VAL A 39 -14.80 0.69 -7.38
C VAL A 39 -14.15 1.72 -8.31
N LEU A 40 -14.84 2.82 -8.57
CA LEU A 40 -14.31 3.92 -9.37
C LEU A 40 -13.14 4.61 -8.66
N GLU A 41 -13.24 4.85 -7.35
CA GLU A 41 -12.21 5.50 -6.56
C GLU A 41 -10.88 4.74 -6.58
N GLU A 42 -10.91 3.41 -6.53
CA GLU A 42 -9.71 2.58 -6.61
C GLU A 42 -9.02 2.63 -7.99
N THR A 43 -9.69 3.15 -9.02
CA THR A 43 -9.08 3.39 -10.34
C THR A 43 -8.42 4.77 -10.48
N TYR A 44 -8.54 5.65 -9.47
CA TYR A 44 -7.81 6.92 -9.45
C TYR A 44 -6.43 6.75 -8.79
N PRO A 45 -5.34 7.18 -9.45
CA PRO A 45 -4.01 7.13 -8.86
C PRO A 45 -3.94 7.96 -7.57
N GLU A 46 -4.72 9.04 -7.46
CA GLU A 46 -4.80 9.89 -6.28
C GLU A 46 -5.23 9.11 -5.03
N THR A 47 -6.23 8.23 -5.15
CA THR A 47 -6.68 7.36 -4.05
C THR A 47 -5.56 6.43 -3.59
N THR A 48 -4.80 5.88 -4.55
CA THR A 48 -3.64 5.03 -4.25
C THR A 48 -2.56 5.83 -3.53
N PHE A 49 -2.20 7.02 -4.02
CA PHE A 49 -1.19 7.87 -3.41
C PHE A 49 -1.57 8.31 -2.00
N HIS A 50 -2.83 8.68 -1.77
CA HIS A 50 -3.33 9.01 -0.44
C HIS A 50 -3.18 7.82 0.52
N ARG A 51 -3.57 6.61 0.08
CA ARG A 51 -3.40 5.39 0.86
C ARG A 51 -1.94 5.11 1.21
N ILE A 52 -1.03 5.26 0.24
CA ILE A 52 0.41 5.09 0.49
C ILE A 52 0.89 6.08 1.54
N SER A 53 0.52 7.36 1.41
CA SER A 53 0.89 8.43 2.35
C SER A 53 0.43 8.13 3.78
N VAL A 54 -0.83 7.69 3.96
CA VAL A 54 -1.41 7.41 5.29
C VAL A 54 -0.89 6.10 5.89
N CYS A 55 -0.58 5.10 5.06
CA CYS A 55 -0.13 3.77 5.51
C CYS A 55 1.39 3.56 5.41
N LEU A 56 2.19 4.61 5.18
CA LEU A 56 3.63 4.46 4.96
C LEU A 56 4.36 3.88 6.18
N ASP A 57 4.04 4.37 7.38
CA ASP A 57 4.60 3.86 8.64
C ASP A 57 4.19 2.40 8.90
N GLU A 58 2.97 2.02 8.50
CA GLU A 58 2.49 0.64 8.59
C GLU A 58 3.28 -0.28 7.67
N ALA A 59 3.47 0.14 6.41
CA ALA A 59 4.23 -0.62 5.43
C ALA A 59 5.70 -0.77 5.85
N ASP A 60 6.32 0.29 6.38
CA ASP A 60 7.69 0.26 6.89
C ASP A 60 7.87 -0.73 8.05
N ALA A 61 6.94 -0.75 8.99
CA ALA A 61 6.97 -1.71 10.10
C ALA A 61 6.79 -3.16 9.62
N MET A 62 5.89 -3.39 8.66
CA MET A 62 5.67 -4.70 8.04
C MET A 62 6.90 -5.22 7.31
N ILE A 63 7.54 -4.37 6.49
CA ILE A 63 8.77 -4.70 5.78
C ILE A 63 9.90 -4.95 6.78
N SER A 64 9.99 -4.13 7.83
CA SER A 64 11.00 -4.31 8.89
C SER A 64 10.84 -5.64 9.62
N ALA A 65 9.61 -6.06 9.91
CA ALA A 65 9.33 -7.35 10.53
C ALA A 65 9.75 -8.51 9.61
N LEU A 66 9.45 -8.44 8.31
CA LEU A 66 9.85 -9.48 7.35
C LEU A 66 11.38 -9.60 7.15
N VAL A 67 12.11 -8.50 7.36
CA VAL A 67 13.57 -8.43 7.13
C VAL A 67 14.37 -8.81 8.37
N ASN A 68 13.95 -8.32 9.54
CA ASN A 68 14.76 -8.37 10.75
C ASN A 68 14.26 -9.37 11.79
N ASP A 69 12.97 -9.70 11.77
CA ASP A 69 12.38 -10.53 12.82
C ASP A 69 12.30 -12.00 12.40
N THR A 70 12.30 -12.86 13.41
CA THR A 70 11.99 -14.28 13.23
C THR A 70 10.52 -14.49 13.62
N PRO A 71 9.72 -15.19 12.80
CA PRO A 71 8.34 -15.49 13.17
C PRO A 71 8.31 -16.34 14.45
N ASP A 72 7.25 -16.18 15.23
CA ASP A 72 7.00 -16.98 16.41
C ASP A 72 6.76 -18.47 16.06
N SER A 73 6.55 -19.30 17.08
CA SER A 73 6.28 -20.73 16.91
C SER A 73 5.00 -21.05 16.11
N SER A 74 4.13 -20.07 15.91
CA SER A 74 2.92 -20.16 15.08
C SER A 74 3.12 -19.62 13.66
N GLY A 75 4.33 -19.19 13.30
CA GLY A 75 4.65 -18.63 11.99
C GLY A 75 4.25 -17.17 11.84
N LYS A 76 4.00 -16.45 12.95
CA LYS A 76 3.55 -15.05 12.93
C LYS A 76 4.65 -14.08 13.30
N TYR A 77 4.67 -12.95 12.60
CA TYR A 77 5.50 -11.79 12.85
C TYR A 77 4.75 -10.81 13.74
N ILE A 78 5.50 -10.12 14.60
CA ILE A 78 4.97 -9.06 15.44
C ILE A 78 5.20 -7.74 14.71
N VAL A 79 4.13 -7.01 14.42
CA VAL A 79 4.20 -5.71 13.74
C VAL A 79 3.68 -4.65 14.68
N SER A 80 4.50 -3.65 14.99
CA SER A 80 4.16 -2.55 15.88
C SER A 80 4.16 -1.22 15.13
N VAL A 81 3.01 -0.54 15.10
CA VAL A 81 2.80 0.71 14.36
C VAL A 81 2.18 1.75 15.26
N ILE A 82 2.64 3.00 15.14
CA ILE A 82 2.02 4.13 15.83
C ILE A 82 0.87 4.65 14.97
N ARG A 83 -0.38 4.41 15.37
CA ARG A 83 -1.57 4.89 14.64
C ARG A 83 -2.26 6.04 15.37
N PRO A 84 -2.83 7.03 14.65
CA PRO A 84 -3.68 8.04 15.26
C PRO A 84 -4.98 7.39 15.77
N VAL A 85 -5.36 7.69 17.01
CA VAL A 85 -6.64 7.24 17.57
C VAL A 85 -7.72 8.28 17.22
N PRO A 86 -8.74 7.92 16.41
CA PRO A 86 -9.69 8.87 15.82
C PRO A 86 -10.40 9.80 16.83
N HIS A 87 -10.48 9.39 18.10
CA HIS A 87 -11.24 10.09 19.13
C HIS A 87 -10.40 10.72 20.24
N LEU A 88 -9.08 10.46 20.27
CA LEU A 88 -8.25 10.88 21.40
C LEU A 88 -7.24 11.98 21.05
N ARG A 89 -7.14 12.40 19.77
CA ARG A 89 -6.03 13.25 19.27
C ARG A 89 -4.66 12.77 19.76
N LYS A 90 -4.54 11.47 20.03
CA LYS A 90 -3.34 10.80 20.53
C LYS A 90 -2.92 9.76 19.51
N ARG A 91 -1.62 9.56 19.41
CA ARG A 91 -1.05 8.41 18.69
C ARG A 91 -0.82 7.29 19.68
N MET A 92 -1.22 6.06 19.34
CA MET A 92 -0.99 4.88 20.18
C MET A 92 -0.19 3.84 19.39
N LEU A 93 0.71 3.17 20.11
CA LEU A 93 1.37 1.98 19.59
C LEU A 93 0.33 0.85 19.53
N VAL A 94 0.13 0.33 18.33
CA VAL A 94 -0.72 -0.82 18.06
C VAL A 94 0.21 -1.96 17.65
N THR A 95 0.10 -3.09 18.35
CA THR A 95 0.86 -4.30 18.03
C THR A 95 -0.11 -5.35 17.52
N GLU A 96 0.15 -5.85 16.32
CA GLU A 96 -0.65 -6.86 15.62
C GLU A 96 0.25 -8.03 15.22
N PHE A 97 -0.35 -9.23 15.09
CA PHE A 97 0.36 -10.46 14.76
C PHE A 97 -0.10 -10.93 13.39
N TYR A 98 0.83 -11.07 12.46
CA TYR A 98 0.53 -11.42 11.08
C TYR A 98 1.38 -12.60 10.61
N THR A 99 0.78 -13.50 9.86
CA THR A 99 1.52 -14.41 9.00
C THR A 99 2.22 -13.62 7.89
N ARG A 100 3.25 -14.22 7.28
CA ARG A 100 3.93 -13.64 6.12
C ARG A 100 2.94 -13.29 5.00
N GLU A 101 2.03 -14.20 4.68
CA GLU A 101 1.03 -14.00 3.62
C GLU A 101 0.11 -12.82 3.89
N GLU A 102 -0.32 -12.63 5.15
CA GLU A 102 -1.12 -11.48 5.55
C GLU A 102 -0.36 -10.17 5.39
N ILE A 103 0.94 -10.16 5.73
CA ILE A 103 1.80 -9.01 5.51
C ILE A 103 1.91 -8.69 4.01
N ILE A 104 2.24 -9.67 3.18
CA ILE A 104 2.39 -9.46 1.74
C ILE A 104 1.09 -8.94 1.11
N LYS A 105 -0.06 -9.57 1.39
CA LYS A 105 -1.37 -9.09 0.92
C LYS A 105 -1.69 -7.66 1.35
N ARG A 106 -1.27 -7.29 2.58
CA ARG A 106 -1.48 -5.95 3.10
C ARG A 106 -0.58 -4.93 2.41
N LEU A 107 0.69 -5.27 2.18
CA LEU A 107 1.64 -4.45 1.42
C LEU A 107 1.19 -4.25 -0.02
N GLU A 108 0.72 -5.30 -0.69
CA GLU A 108 0.17 -5.24 -2.04
C GLU A 108 -1.01 -4.29 -2.15
N ARG A 109 -1.92 -4.36 -1.16
CA ARG A 109 -3.05 -3.45 -1.08
C ARG A 109 -2.60 -2.00 -0.88
N ILE A 110 -1.64 -1.76 0.01
CA ILE A 110 -1.13 -0.39 0.27
C ILE A 110 -0.49 0.17 -0.99
N ALA A 111 0.46 -0.55 -1.57
CA ALA A 111 1.26 -0.11 -2.71
C ALA A 111 0.49 -0.10 -4.04
N ASN A 112 -0.66 -0.78 -4.10
CA ASN A 112 -1.32 -1.15 -5.36
C ASN A 112 -0.35 -1.83 -6.32
N GLU A 113 0.56 -2.65 -5.81
CA GLU A 113 1.62 -3.31 -6.56
C GLU A 113 1.78 -4.74 -6.08
N ASP A 114 2.14 -5.63 -6.98
CA ASP A 114 2.44 -7.02 -6.66
C ASP A 114 3.94 -7.22 -6.85
N PHE A 115 4.68 -7.15 -5.74
CA PHE A 115 6.09 -7.53 -5.69
C PHE A 115 6.28 -8.94 -5.11
N GLY A 116 5.18 -9.63 -4.74
CA GLY A 116 5.20 -10.91 -4.05
C GLY A 116 6.19 -10.95 -2.89
N ASP A 117 7.03 -11.98 -2.89
CA ASP A 117 8.07 -12.21 -1.88
C ASP A 117 9.39 -11.45 -2.11
N ASP A 118 9.47 -10.54 -3.08
CA ASP A 118 10.68 -9.76 -3.35
C ASP A 118 10.88 -8.66 -2.30
N LEU A 119 11.53 -9.03 -1.19
CA LEU A 119 11.88 -8.11 -0.11
C LEU A 119 12.77 -6.95 -0.58
N GLY A 120 13.59 -7.15 -1.62
CA GLY A 120 14.45 -6.10 -2.16
C GLY A 120 13.65 -5.02 -2.88
N GLU A 121 12.60 -5.41 -3.61
CA GLU A 121 11.65 -4.47 -4.21
C GLU A 121 10.82 -3.76 -3.15
N TRP A 122 10.32 -4.46 -2.13
CA TRP A 122 9.61 -3.83 -1.01
C TRP A 122 10.47 -2.78 -0.30
N GLN A 123 11.73 -3.11 0.01
CA GLN A 123 12.69 -2.18 0.61
C GLN A 123 13.00 -0.99 -0.30
N SER A 124 13.11 -1.21 -1.60
CA SER A 124 13.33 -0.13 -2.58
C SER A 124 12.13 0.81 -2.66
N TRP A 125 10.92 0.24 -2.69
CA TRP A 125 9.66 0.97 -2.74
C TRP A 125 9.45 1.83 -1.48
N ILE A 126 9.64 1.26 -0.28
CA ILE A 126 9.48 2.03 0.95
C ILE A 126 10.56 3.11 1.09
N SER A 127 11.80 2.81 0.69
CA SER A 127 12.89 3.80 0.72
C SER A 127 12.62 4.98 -0.21
N ALA A 128 12.02 4.72 -1.38
CA ALA A 128 11.65 5.75 -2.35
C ALA A 128 10.59 6.70 -1.77
N PHE A 129 9.48 6.16 -1.26
CA PHE A 129 8.38 6.98 -0.72
C PHE A 129 8.65 7.56 0.66
N LYS A 130 9.58 7.03 1.46
CA LYS A 130 10.06 7.71 2.68
C LYS A 130 10.96 8.91 2.36
N ALA A 131 11.70 8.86 1.24
CA ALA A 131 12.52 9.98 0.80
C ALA A 131 11.69 11.09 0.16
N ASP A 132 10.63 10.72 -0.56
CA ASP A 132 9.73 11.64 -1.25
C ASP A 132 8.28 11.12 -1.13
N PRO A 133 7.56 11.45 -0.04
CA PRO A 133 6.21 10.94 0.20
C PRO A 133 5.22 11.43 -0.84
N PRO A 134 4.33 10.54 -1.34
CA PRO A 134 3.33 10.96 -2.31
C PRO A 134 2.30 11.83 -1.60
N MET A 135 1.86 12.89 -2.30
CA MET A 135 0.95 13.90 -1.77
C MET A 135 1.50 14.52 -0.48
N GLU A 136 2.42 15.49 -0.63
CA GLU A 136 2.96 16.26 0.50
C GLU A 136 1.80 16.74 1.40
N THR A 137 1.75 16.25 2.63
CA THR A 137 0.99 16.90 3.70
C THR A 137 1.82 18.08 4.19
N ARG A 138 1.82 19.18 3.42
CA ARG A 138 2.31 20.48 3.92
C ARG A 138 1.33 21.08 4.92
#